data_AF-A0AB34GZF3-F1
#
_entry.id   AF-A0AB34GZF3-F1
#
_cell.length_a   1.000
_cell.length_b   1.000
_cell.length_c   1.000
_cell.angle_alpha   90.00
_cell.angle_beta   90.00
_cell.angle_gamma   90.00
#
_symmetry.space_group_name_H-M   'P 1'
#
loop_
_entity.id
_entity.type
_entity.pdbx_description
1 polymer ?
#
loop_
_entity_poly.entity_id
_entity_poly.type
_entity_poly.pdbx_seq_one_letter_code
_entity_poly.pdbx_strand_id
1 'polypeptide(L)'
;MLQNDIGTGRQLPVTAVVCGACCPGLRSPPTRETFIEMASKTKIELHQNMEEELQREHLAAEQRMVHRIQRIMMECHREKVQAVEEARAQERHIAQEEIQAQRRKAMEELLKAGVTVMKDQKKSVSHLIKEKEHAMNVYYCVAQRQKQEEVQEVLQEAEKTHQATLGNVMDKLLNTQGELLSMAKQLGIMTNWKDFLEEELQETRVAFQNYINYTFPKLSPGHADFILPERKKTPSSLITQENQATLD
;
A
#
# COMPACT_ATOMS: atom_id res chain seq x y z
N MET A 1 67.50 -30.14 1.11
CA MET A 1 67.86 -29.53 -0.19
C MET A 1 68.61 -28.25 0.14
N LEU A 2 69.93 -28.10 -0.03
CA LEU A 2 70.90 -28.73 -0.90
C LEU A 2 72.17 -29.09 -0.09
N GLN A 3 72.64 -30.32 -0.30
CA GLN A 3 74.05 -30.71 -0.14
C GLN A 3 74.88 -29.98 -1.20
N ASN A 4 76.16 -29.72 -0.91
CA ASN A 4 77.22 -29.81 -1.90
C ASN A 4 78.57 -30.01 -1.20
N ASP A 5 79.08 -31.23 -1.36
CA ASP A 5 80.47 -31.67 -1.23
C ASP A 5 81.39 -30.86 -2.15
N ILE A 6 82.63 -30.58 -1.74
CA ILE A 6 83.85 -30.80 -2.55
C ILE A 6 85.03 -31.03 -1.59
N GLY A 7 85.55 -32.26 -1.60
CA GLY A 7 86.88 -32.61 -1.10
C GLY A 7 87.87 -32.78 -2.25
N THR A 8 89.13 -32.40 -2.02
CA THR A 8 90.36 -32.81 -2.73
C THR A 8 91.52 -32.33 -1.84
N GLY A 9 92.46 -33.12 -1.30
CA GLY A 9 92.95 -34.42 -1.73
C GLY A 9 94.17 -34.26 -2.66
N ARG A 10 95.35 -33.92 -2.12
CA ARG A 10 96.63 -34.18 -2.78
C ARG A 10 97.76 -34.44 -1.77
N GLN A 11 98.33 -35.63 -1.91
CA GLN A 11 99.48 -36.18 -1.23
C GLN A 11 100.80 -35.63 -1.79
N LEU A 12 101.72 -35.35 -0.85
CA LEU A 12 103.18 -35.61 -0.78
C LEU A 12 104.00 -35.84 -2.06
N PRO A 13 105.32 -35.56 -2.00
CA PRO A 13 106.19 -36.70 -1.72
C PRO A 13 107.25 -36.46 -0.64
N VAL A 14 107.49 -37.56 0.07
CA VAL A 14 108.65 -37.87 0.90
C VAL A 14 109.86 -38.09 -0.02
N THR A 15 110.98 -37.41 0.25
CA THR A 15 112.33 -37.74 -0.26
C THR A 15 113.25 -37.78 0.97
N ALA A 16 113.55 -38.97 1.47
CA ALA A 16 114.72 -39.78 1.11
C ALA A 16 116.01 -39.29 1.79
N VAL A 17 116.33 -40.00 2.88
CA VAL A 17 117.62 -40.03 3.56
C VAL A 17 118.70 -40.50 2.58
N VAL A 18 119.75 -39.70 2.39
CA VAL A 18 121.04 -40.17 1.87
C VAL A 18 122.12 -39.78 2.86
N CYS A 19 122.65 -40.81 3.52
CA CYS A 19 123.89 -40.79 4.27
C CYS A 19 125.05 -40.91 3.27
N GLY A 20 125.98 -39.96 3.30
CA GLY A 20 127.17 -39.94 2.44
C GLY A 20 128.19 -38.99 3.01
N ALA A 21 129.17 -39.54 3.72
CA ALA A 21 130.26 -38.83 4.36
C ALA A 21 131.20 -38.15 3.36
N CYS A 22 131.61 -36.91 3.64
CA CYS A 22 133.01 -36.44 3.56
C CYS A 22 133.10 -35.00 4.06
N CYS A 23 133.57 -34.79 5.29
CA CYS A 23 134.16 -33.52 5.70
C CYS A 23 135.44 -33.31 4.88
N PRO A 24 135.72 -32.07 4.44
CA PRO A 24 136.77 -31.34 5.14
C PRO A 24 136.39 -29.88 5.31
N GLY A 25 136.62 -29.35 6.50
CA GLY A 25 136.40 -27.93 6.74
C GLY A 25 136.49 -27.62 8.22
N LEU A 26 137.73 -27.57 8.71
CA LEU A 26 138.05 -27.14 10.06
C LEU A 26 137.22 -25.92 10.44
N ARG A 27 136.47 -26.10 11.53
CA ARG A 27 135.92 -25.07 12.38
C ARG A 27 137.05 -24.10 12.75
N SER A 28 137.18 -23.00 12.02
CA SER A 28 137.88 -21.82 12.52
C SER A 28 137.02 -21.20 13.64
N PRO A 29 137.60 -20.80 14.78
CA PRO A 29 136.84 -20.10 15.80
C PRO A 29 136.29 -18.80 15.18
N PRO A 30 134.99 -18.48 15.34
CA PRO A 30 134.44 -17.25 14.79
C PRO A 30 135.19 -16.07 15.40
N THR A 31 135.84 -15.28 14.54
CA THR A 31 136.44 -13.99 14.91
C THR A 31 135.35 -13.00 15.30
N ARG A 32 135.67 -12.06 16.19
CA ARG A 32 134.75 -11.07 16.80
C ARG A 32 133.83 -10.36 15.80
N GLU A 33 134.29 -10.17 14.55
CA GLU A 33 133.55 -9.54 13.46
C GLU A 33 132.39 -10.39 12.93
N THR A 34 132.54 -11.72 12.84
CA THR A 34 131.45 -12.64 12.43
C THR A 34 130.32 -12.71 13.46
N PHE A 35 130.65 -12.53 14.74
CA PHE A 35 129.66 -12.43 15.82
C PHE A 35 128.88 -11.12 15.75
N ILE A 36 129.55 -10.01 15.39
CA ILE A 36 128.90 -8.70 15.21
C ILE A 36 127.97 -8.73 13.99
N GLU A 37 128.36 -9.39 12.90
CA GLU A 37 127.55 -9.51 11.68
C GLU A 37 126.36 -10.48 11.85
N MET A 38 126.54 -11.60 12.56
CA MET A 38 125.42 -12.48 12.91
C MET A 38 124.47 -11.80 13.91
N ALA A 39 124.99 -11.02 14.87
CA ALA A 39 124.17 -10.26 15.80
C ALA A 39 123.37 -9.14 15.10
N SER A 40 123.95 -8.48 14.09
CA SER A 40 123.24 -7.46 13.30
C SER A 40 122.18 -8.06 12.40
N LYS A 41 122.45 -9.18 11.72
CA LYS A 41 121.45 -9.93 10.92
C LYS A 41 120.31 -10.43 11.79
N THR A 42 120.62 -11.05 12.93
CA THR A 42 119.59 -11.51 13.89
C THR A 42 118.75 -10.35 14.42
N LYS A 43 119.36 -9.17 14.66
CA LYS A 43 118.62 -7.97 15.07
C LYS A 43 117.69 -7.47 13.97
N ILE A 44 118.13 -7.47 12.71
CA ILE A 44 117.32 -7.05 11.56
C ILE A 44 116.15 -8.04 11.33
N GLU A 45 116.41 -9.34 11.37
CA GLU A 45 115.40 -10.39 11.24
C GLU A 45 114.39 -10.35 12.40
N LEU A 46 114.84 -10.08 13.63
CA LEU A 46 113.96 -9.88 14.78
C LEU A 46 113.03 -8.67 14.57
N HIS A 47 113.55 -7.55 14.07
CA HIS A 47 112.74 -6.36 13.78
C HIS A 47 111.73 -6.62 12.65
N GLN A 48 112.13 -7.32 11.58
CA GLN A 48 111.24 -7.70 10.49
C GLN A 48 110.13 -8.65 10.95
N ASN A 49 110.47 -9.68 11.72
CA ASN A 49 109.48 -10.59 12.30
C ASN A 49 108.51 -9.84 13.24
N MET A 50 109.01 -8.90 14.04
CA MET A 50 108.17 -8.08 14.92
C MET A 50 107.22 -7.17 14.12
N GLU A 51 107.68 -6.58 13.01
CA GLU A 51 106.84 -5.79 12.11
C GLU A 51 105.78 -6.65 11.40
N GLU A 52 106.13 -7.84 10.95
CA GLU A 52 105.18 -8.78 10.35
C GLU A 52 104.11 -9.24 11.35
N GLU A 53 104.49 -9.59 12.57
CA GLU A 53 103.54 -9.94 13.63
C GLU A 53 102.63 -8.76 13.99
N LEU A 54 103.17 -7.54 14.07
CA LEU A 54 102.38 -6.33 14.30
C LEU A 54 101.37 -6.10 13.18
N GLN A 55 101.76 -6.31 11.91
CA GLN A 55 100.85 -6.20 10.77
C GLN A 55 99.76 -7.29 10.78
N ARG A 56 100.11 -8.53 11.15
CA ARG A 56 99.14 -9.63 11.30
C ARG A 56 98.12 -9.33 12.39
N GLU A 57 98.56 -8.82 13.54
CA GLU A 57 97.66 -8.40 14.63
C GLU A 57 96.77 -7.23 14.22
N HIS A 58 97.31 -6.24 13.51
CA HIS A 58 96.56 -5.10 12.99
C HIS A 58 95.43 -5.55 12.04
N LEU A 59 95.76 -6.38 11.04
CA LEU A 59 94.78 -6.93 10.10
C LEU A 59 93.73 -7.79 10.82
N ALA A 60 94.13 -8.58 11.81
CA ALA A 60 93.19 -9.36 12.62
C ALA A 60 92.26 -8.46 13.46
N ALA A 61 92.77 -7.34 13.98
CA ALA A 61 91.96 -6.35 14.70
C ALA A 61 90.95 -5.65 13.76
N GLU A 62 91.38 -5.27 12.56
CA GLU A 62 90.49 -4.71 11.53
C GLU A 62 89.39 -5.71 11.14
N GLN A 63 89.73 -6.97 10.91
CA GLN A 63 88.73 -8.01 10.60
C GLN A 63 87.71 -8.20 11.72
N ARG A 64 88.15 -8.21 12.99
CA ARG A 64 87.24 -8.26 14.15
C ARG A 64 86.32 -7.04 14.19
N MET A 65 86.85 -5.85 13.89
CA MET A 65 86.07 -4.63 13.85
C MET A 65 85.05 -4.62 12.70
N VAL A 66 85.45 -5.02 11.50
CA VAL A 66 84.56 -5.16 10.32
C VAL A 66 83.44 -6.15 10.62
N HIS A 67 83.75 -7.32 11.16
CA HIS A 67 82.74 -8.32 11.55
C HIS A 67 81.76 -7.79 12.60
N ARG A 68 82.26 -7.04 13.59
CA ARG A 68 81.43 -6.40 14.61
C ARG A 68 80.50 -5.35 14.01
N ILE A 69 81.00 -4.50 13.11
CA ILE A 69 80.20 -3.48 12.41
C ILE A 69 79.15 -4.15 11.52
N GLN A 70 79.52 -5.18 10.76
CA GLN A 70 78.59 -5.93 9.92
C GLN A 70 77.48 -6.58 10.73
N ARG A 71 77.81 -7.17 11.90
CA ARG A 71 76.80 -7.72 12.81
C ARG A 71 75.81 -6.65 13.29
N ILE A 72 76.31 -5.52 13.77
CA ILE A 72 75.45 -4.40 14.22
C ILE A 72 74.59 -3.88 13.07
N MET A 73 75.13 -3.78 11.86
CA MET A 73 74.38 -3.33 10.69
C MET A 73 73.25 -4.31 10.32
N MET A 74 73.47 -5.62 10.41
CA MET A 74 72.44 -6.63 10.19
C MET A 74 71.35 -6.57 11.27
N GLU A 75 71.74 -6.39 12.54
CA GLU A 75 70.79 -6.24 13.67
C GLU A 75 69.93 -4.98 13.50
N CYS A 76 70.55 -3.83 13.22
CA CYS A 76 69.86 -2.57 12.96
C CYS A 76 68.94 -2.67 11.72
N HIS A 77 69.38 -3.35 10.66
CA HIS A 77 68.53 -3.58 9.51
C HIS A 77 67.30 -4.43 9.86
N ARG A 78 67.48 -5.49 10.65
CA ARG A 78 66.38 -6.34 11.12
C ARG A 78 65.38 -5.55 11.97
N GLU A 79 65.87 -4.73 12.90
CA GLU A 79 65.03 -3.87 13.74
C GLU A 79 64.27 -2.83 12.92
N LYS A 80 64.92 -2.22 11.91
CA LYS A 80 64.26 -1.29 10.99
C LYS A 80 63.14 -1.97 10.21
N VAL A 81 63.38 -3.16 9.67
CA VAL A 81 62.35 -3.91 8.94
C VAL A 81 61.18 -4.24 9.86
N GLN A 82 61.46 -4.73 11.06
CA GLN A 82 60.43 -5.04 12.05
C GLN A 82 59.61 -3.80 12.44
N ALA A 83 60.26 -2.67 12.74
CA ALA A 83 59.57 -1.42 13.09
C ALA A 83 58.69 -0.89 11.93
N VAL A 84 59.15 -1.01 10.69
CA VAL A 84 58.37 -0.62 9.50
C VAL A 84 57.18 -1.56 9.28
N GLU A 85 57.35 -2.86 9.49
CA GLU A 85 56.26 -3.83 9.40
C GLU A 85 55.19 -3.59 10.47
N GLU A 86 55.60 -3.34 11.71
CA GLU A 86 54.70 -3.01 12.82
C GLU A 86 53.95 -1.70 12.56
N ALA A 87 54.64 -0.64 12.12
CA ALA A 87 54.00 0.63 11.78
C ALA A 87 52.98 0.47 10.63
N ARG A 88 53.34 -0.27 9.57
CA ARG A 88 52.42 -0.56 8.45
C ARG A 88 51.22 -1.41 8.88
N ALA A 89 51.41 -2.35 9.80
CA ALA A 89 50.32 -3.16 10.33
C ALA A 89 49.34 -2.29 11.15
N GLN A 90 49.86 -1.38 11.97
CA GLN A 90 49.05 -0.42 12.74
C GLN A 90 48.28 0.54 11.82
N GLU A 91 48.94 1.12 10.80
CA GLU A 91 48.26 1.98 9.82
C GLU A 91 47.13 1.25 9.10
N ARG A 92 47.35 -0.01 8.69
CA ARG A 92 46.33 -0.83 8.05
C ARG A 92 45.16 -1.11 9.00
N HIS A 93 45.43 -1.38 10.26
CA HIS A 93 44.41 -1.60 11.28
C HIS A 93 43.54 -0.35 11.45
N ILE A 94 44.16 0.81 11.67
CA ILE A 94 43.46 2.09 11.84
C ILE A 94 42.63 2.42 10.59
N ALA A 95 43.18 2.23 9.39
CA ALA A 95 42.46 2.44 8.15
C ALA A 95 41.24 1.50 8.01
N GLN A 96 41.36 0.24 8.44
CA GLN A 96 40.25 -0.71 8.43
C GLN A 96 39.16 -0.32 9.45
N GLU A 97 39.55 0.11 10.65
CA GLU A 97 38.61 0.58 11.68
C GLU A 97 37.83 1.81 11.21
N GLU A 98 38.50 2.79 10.60
CA GLU A 98 37.85 3.99 10.08
C GLU A 98 36.88 3.64 8.94
N ILE A 99 37.28 2.77 8.00
CA ILE A 99 36.38 2.28 6.94
C ILE A 99 35.15 1.58 7.54
N GLN A 100 35.33 0.77 8.58
CA GLN A 100 34.20 0.11 9.25
C GLN A 100 33.30 1.12 9.98
N ALA A 101 33.87 2.12 10.65
CA ALA A 101 33.12 3.18 11.32
C ALA A 101 32.28 3.98 10.31
N GLN A 102 32.89 4.39 9.19
CA GLN A 102 32.18 5.08 8.12
C GLN A 102 31.07 4.22 7.51
N ARG A 103 31.33 2.92 7.27
CA ARG A 103 30.29 1.98 6.80
C ARG A 103 29.12 1.87 7.76
N ARG A 104 29.38 1.75 9.07
CA ARG A 104 28.33 1.70 10.09
C ARG A 104 27.51 2.98 10.11
N LYS A 105 28.17 4.14 10.05
CA LYS A 105 27.51 5.45 10.02
C LYS A 105 26.63 5.62 8.78
N ALA A 106 27.17 5.32 7.60
CA ALA A 106 26.41 5.38 6.35
C ALA A 106 25.20 4.44 6.36
N MET A 107 25.36 3.23 6.91
CA MET A 107 24.25 2.29 7.06
C MET A 107 23.16 2.81 8.01
N GLU A 108 23.56 3.41 9.14
CA GLU A 108 22.62 4.01 10.09
C GLU A 108 21.86 5.19 9.47
N GLU A 109 22.55 6.06 8.72
CA GLU A 109 21.93 7.17 8.00
C GLU A 109 20.94 6.68 6.93
N LEU A 110 21.31 5.64 6.16
CA LEU A 110 20.40 5.01 5.19
C LEU A 110 19.17 4.42 5.87
N LEU A 111 19.35 3.73 7.01
CA LEU A 111 18.22 3.17 7.76
C LEU A 111 17.31 4.27 8.31
N LYS A 112 17.88 5.34 8.89
CA LYS A 112 17.11 6.50 9.36
C LYS A 112 16.32 7.14 8.24
N ALA A 113 16.95 7.42 7.11
CA ALA A 113 16.29 7.99 5.93
C ALA A 113 15.21 7.05 5.37
N GLY A 114 15.48 5.75 5.32
CA GLY A 114 14.51 4.75 4.89
C GLY A 114 13.27 4.72 5.80
N VAL A 115 13.46 4.72 7.12
CA VAL A 115 12.36 4.74 8.10
C VAL A 115 11.54 6.03 7.98
N THR A 116 12.16 7.19 7.79
CA THR A 116 11.42 8.45 7.62
C THR A 116 10.60 8.44 6.33
N VAL A 117 11.20 8.03 5.20
CA VAL A 117 10.49 7.94 3.91
C VAL A 117 9.31 6.98 3.99
N MET A 118 9.50 5.79 4.57
CA MET A 118 8.41 4.84 4.76
C MET A 118 7.29 5.38 5.66
N LYS A 119 7.65 6.09 6.73
CA LYS A 119 6.67 6.71 7.65
C LYS A 119 5.85 7.79 6.95
N ASP A 120 6.50 8.64 6.16
CA ASP A 120 5.84 9.73 5.44
C ASP A 120 4.99 9.20 4.28
N GLN A 121 5.49 8.21 3.54
CA GLN A 121 4.71 7.50 2.52
C GLN A 121 3.47 6.85 3.14
N LYS A 122 3.62 6.14 4.27
CA LYS A 122 2.49 5.52 4.98
C LYS A 122 1.45 6.56 5.39
N LYS A 123 1.87 7.68 5.96
CA LYS A 123 0.96 8.78 6.34
C LYS A 123 0.25 9.37 5.12
N SER A 124 0.98 9.63 4.04
CA SER A 124 0.43 10.17 2.79
C SER A 124 -0.62 9.23 2.19
N VAL A 125 -0.33 7.93 2.10
CA VAL A 125 -1.28 6.92 1.62
C VAL A 125 -2.50 6.83 2.54
N SER A 126 -2.30 6.80 3.86
CA SER A 126 -3.42 6.80 4.82
C SER A 126 -4.30 8.04 4.71
N HIS A 127 -3.72 9.22 4.47
CA HIS A 127 -4.47 10.45 4.23
C HIS A 127 -5.29 10.35 2.95
N LEU A 128 -4.65 9.93 1.85
CA LEU A 128 -5.29 9.75 0.56
C LEU A 128 -6.47 8.77 0.63
N ILE A 129 -6.33 7.67 1.36
CA ILE A 129 -7.43 6.70 1.56
C ILE A 129 -8.61 7.39 2.25
N LYS A 130 -8.37 8.13 3.34
CA LYS A 130 -9.43 8.85 4.06
C LYS A 130 -10.12 9.90 3.20
N GLU A 131 -9.37 10.65 2.40
CA GLU A 131 -9.95 11.63 1.47
C GLU A 131 -10.82 10.97 0.40
N LYS A 132 -10.35 9.85 -0.17
CA LYS A 132 -11.11 9.09 -1.18
C LYS A 132 -12.36 8.45 -0.59
N GLU A 133 -12.27 7.89 0.61
CA GLU A 133 -13.41 7.35 1.34
C GLU A 133 -14.46 8.45 1.62
N HIS A 134 -14.02 9.62 2.08
CA HIS A 134 -14.91 10.75 2.31
C HIS A 134 -15.58 11.22 1.01
N ALA A 135 -14.82 11.39 -0.08
CA ALA A 135 -15.36 11.79 -1.38
C ALA A 135 -16.39 10.76 -1.93
N MET A 136 -16.10 9.47 -1.78
CA MET A 136 -17.02 8.40 -2.16
C MET A 136 -18.32 8.46 -1.34
N ASN A 137 -18.20 8.66 -0.02
CA ASN A 137 -19.37 8.76 0.85
C ASN A 137 -20.24 9.98 0.51
N VAL A 138 -19.63 11.13 0.23
CA VAL A 138 -20.38 12.32 -0.23
C VAL A 138 -21.13 12.02 -1.53
N TYR A 139 -20.46 11.41 -2.51
CA TYR A 139 -21.09 11.05 -3.78
C TYR A 139 -22.26 10.08 -3.58
N TYR A 140 -22.07 9.05 -2.75
CA TYR A 140 -23.11 8.09 -2.40
C TYR A 140 -24.32 8.77 -1.75
N CYS A 141 -24.09 9.63 -0.76
CA CYS A 141 -25.15 10.38 -0.07
C CYS A 141 -25.92 11.33 -1.01
N VAL A 142 -25.26 11.92 -2.00
CA VAL A 142 -25.92 12.76 -3.02
C VAL A 142 -26.76 11.90 -3.94
N ALA A 143 -26.20 10.82 -4.49
CA ALA A 143 -26.92 9.91 -5.38
C ALA A 143 -28.13 9.25 -4.69
N GLN A 144 -27.99 8.89 -3.41
CA GLN A 144 -29.09 8.34 -2.62
C GLN A 144 -30.20 9.36 -2.40
N ARG A 145 -29.86 10.62 -2.08
CA ARG A 145 -30.85 11.70 -1.95
C ARG A 145 -31.56 11.99 -3.25
N GLN A 146 -30.83 12.07 -4.37
CA GLN A 146 -31.43 12.26 -5.69
C GLN A 146 -32.44 11.17 -6.02
N LYS A 147 -32.10 9.89 -5.80
CA LYS A 147 -33.07 8.80 -5.97
C LYS A 147 -34.30 8.94 -5.09
N GLN A 148 -34.13 9.34 -3.83
CA GLN A 148 -35.24 9.54 -2.90
C GLN A 148 -36.14 10.69 -3.37
N GLU A 149 -35.54 11.80 -3.80
CA GLU A 149 -36.23 12.99 -4.32
C GLU A 149 -36.98 12.67 -5.62
N GLU A 150 -36.36 11.96 -6.58
CA GLU A 150 -37.01 11.52 -7.83
C GLU A 150 -38.24 10.64 -7.55
N VAL A 151 -38.12 9.67 -6.63
CA VAL A 151 -39.26 8.83 -6.24
C VAL A 151 -40.36 9.66 -5.58
N GLN A 152 -39.99 10.61 -4.72
CA GLN A 152 -40.96 11.48 -4.05
C GLN A 152 -41.67 12.41 -5.04
N GLU A 153 -40.96 12.97 -6.01
CA GLU A 153 -41.52 13.82 -7.06
C GLU A 153 -42.53 13.04 -7.92
N VAL A 154 -42.18 11.83 -8.35
CA VAL A 154 -43.09 10.96 -9.11
C VAL A 154 -44.33 10.61 -8.31
N LEU A 155 -44.19 10.31 -7.01
CA LEU A 155 -45.34 10.03 -6.14
C LEU A 155 -46.25 11.25 -5.98
N GLN A 156 -45.68 12.44 -5.77
CA GLN A 156 -46.46 13.68 -5.66
C GLN A 156 -47.19 14.02 -6.96
N GLU A 157 -46.56 13.78 -8.11
CA GLU A 157 -47.21 14.01 -9.41
C GLU A 157 -48.34 13.01 -9.66
N ALA A 158 -48.14 11.74 -9.33
CA ALA A 158 -49.19 10.73 -9.37
C ALA A 158 -50.37 11.06 -8.43
N GLU A 159 -50.08 11.60 -7.24
CA GLU A 159 -51.12 12.03 -6.29
C GLU A 159 -51.92 13.23 -6.82
N LYS A 160 -51.23 14.27 -7.34
CA LYS A 160 -51.89 15.45 -7.94
C LYS A 160 -52.80 15.06 -9.11
N THR A 161 -52.30 14.21 -10.01
CA THR A 161 -53.08 13.76 -11.17
C THR A 161 -54.28 12.91 -10.74
N HIS A 162 -54.12 12.05 -9.73
CA HIS A 162 -55.22 11.30 -9.15
C HIS A 162 -56.27 12.21 -8.50
N GLN A 163 -55.85 13.19 -7.71
CA GLN A 163 -56.72 14.15 -7.05
C GLN A 163 -57.50 14.99 -8.08
N ALA A 164 -56.85 15.45 -9.15
CA ALA A 164 -57.51 16.16 -10.24
C ALA A 164 -58.56 15.29 -10.96
N THR A 165 -58.25 14.01 -11.16
CA THR A 165 -59.17 13.04 -11.77
C THR A 165 -60.38 12.79 -10.87
N LEU A 166 -60.16 12.60 -9.56
CA LEU A 166 -61.23 12.47 -8.58
C LEU A 166 -62.13 13.70 -8.53
N GLY A 167 -61.55 14.90 -8.54
CA GLY A 167 -62.31 16.16 -8.59
C GLY A 167 -63.24 16.21 -9.81
N ASN A 168 -62.72 15.87 -11.00
CA ASN A 168 -63.51 15.84 -12.24
C ASN A 168 -64.70 14.84 -12.16
N VAL A 169 -64.46 13.64 -11.61
CA VAL A 169 -65.51 12.64 -11.43
C VAL A 169 -66.54 13.11 -10.41
N MET A 170 -66.11 13.74 -9.32
CA MET A 170 -67.00 14.29 -8.31
C MET A 170 -67.88 15.41 -8.88
N ASP A 171 -67.30 16.31 -9.67
CA ASP A 171 -68.04 17.39 -10.35
C ASP A 171 -69.10 16.83 -11.31
N LYS A 172 -68.75 15.80 -12.09
CA LYS A 172 -69.71 15.10 -12.97
C LYS A 172 -70.83 14.45 -12.17
N LEU A 173 -70.49 13.77 -11.08
CA LEU A 173 -71.47 13.12 -10.22
C LEU A 173 -72.45 14.15 -9.65
N LEU A 174 -71.95 15.26 -9.09
CA LEU A 174 -72.78 16.34 -8.55
C LEU A 174 -73.67 16.97 -9.63
N ASN A 175 -73.16 17.17 -10.85
CA ASN A 175 -73.96 17.67 -11.96
C ASN A 175 -75.11 16.71 -12.30
N THR A 176 -74.81 15.41 -12.47
CA THR A 176 -75.84 14.40 -12.77
C THR A 176 -76.87 14.25 -11.65
N GLN A 177 -76.44 14.37 -10.39
CA GLN A 177 -77.35 14.36 -9.24
C GLN A 177 -78.27 15.59 -9.26
N GLY A 178 -77.75 16.77 -9.60
CA GLY A 178 -78.54 17.98 -9.78
C GLY A 178 -79.57 17.86 -10.89
N GLU A 179 -79.18 17.27 -12.03
CA GLU A 179 -80.09 16.96 -13.14
C GLU A 179 -81.20 15.99 -12.72
N LEU A 180 -80.86 14.90 -12.01
CA LEU A 180 -81.82 13.93 -11.48
C LEU A 180 -82.82 14.57 -10.52
N LEU A 181 -82.37 15.43 -9.60
CA LEU A 181 -83.25 16.17 -8.70
C LEU A 181 -84.20 17.10 -9.47
N SER A 182 -83.71 17.73 -10.54
CA SER A 182 -84.55 18.59 -11.39
C SER A 182 -85.64 17.79 -12.12
N MET A 183 -85.29 16.61 -12.64
CA MET A 183 -86.23 15.68 -13.28
C MET A 183 -87.25 15.15 -12.29
N ALA A 184 -86.82 14.76 -11.09
CA ALA A 184 -87.71 14.32 -10.01
C ALA A 184 -88.74 15.42 -9.64
N LYS A 185 -88.30 16.68 -9.58
CA LYS A 185 -89.20 17.83 -9.35
C LYS A 185 -90.21 18.01 -10.48
N GLN A 186 -89.77 17.90 -11.74
CA GLN A 186 -90.67 17.97 -12.90
C GLN A 186 -91.69 16.83 -12.89
N LEU A 187 -91.25 15.60 -12.61
CA LEU A 187 -92.15 14.45 -12.46
C LEU A 187 -93.16 14.67 -11.34
N GLY A 188 -92.76 15.22 -10.20
CA GLY A 188 -93.69 15.58 -9.12
C GLY A 188 -94.78 16.57 -9.56
N ILE A 189 -94.41 17.59 -10.34
CA ILE A 189 -95.38 18.54 -10.91
C ILE A 189 -96.32 17.83 -11.89
N MET A 190 -95.80 16.99 -12.78
CA MET A 190 -96.60 16.23 -13.74
C MET A 190 -97.56 15.25 -13.05
N THR A 191 -97.13 14.60 -11.97
CA THR A 191 -97.98 13.72 -11.16
C THR A 191 -99.12 14.49 -10.51
N ASN A 192 -98.85 15.67 -9.94
CA ASN A 192 -99.91 16.53 -9.39
C ASN A 192 -100.93 16.96 -10.45
N TRP A 193 -100.47 17.34 -11.65
CA TRP A 193 -101.36 17.65 -12.77
C TRP A 193 -102.19 16.44 -13.21
N LYS A 194 -101.57 15.25 -13.26
CA LYS A 194 -102.27 14.01 -13.58
C LYS A 194 -103.37 13.73 -12.57
N ASP A 195 -103.07 13.83 -11.27
CA ASP A 195 -104.03 13.53 -10.21
C ASP A 195 -105.19 14.53 -10.22
N PHE A 196 -104.93 15.82 -10.44
CA PHE A 196 -105.96 16.85 -10.62
C PHE A 196 -106.91 16.53 -11.78
N LEU A 197 -106.36 16.18 -12.95
CA LEU A 197 -107.18 15.84 -14.13
C LEU A 197 -107.97 14.54 -13.93
N GLU A 198 -107.42 13.56 -13.21
CA GLU A 198 -108.12 12.31 -12.89
C GLU A 198 -109.27 12.56 -11.89
N GLU A 199 -109.12 13.50 -10.96
CA GLU A 199 -110.18 13.94 -10.03
C GLU A 199 -111.32 14.65 -10.78
N GLU A 200 -111.03 15.64 -11.63
CA GLU A 200 -112.05 16.32 -12.45
C GLU A 200 -112.79 15.32 -13.37
N LEU A 201 -112.06 14.36 -13.96
CA LEU A 201 -112.65 13.31 -14.78
C LEU A 201 -113.57 12.39 -13.97
N GLN A 202 -113.21 12.09 -12.71
CA GLN A 202 -114.06 11.30 -11.83
C GLN A 202 -115.32 12.07 -11.41
N GLU A 203 -115.21 13.36 -11.11
CA GLU A 203 -116.37 14.22 -10.82
C GLU A 203 -117.34 14.27 -11.99
N THR A 204 -116.85 14.46 -13.21
CA THR A 204 -117.69 14.42 -14.42
C THR A 204 -118.32 13.05 -14.62
N ARG A 205 -117.59 11.95 -14.40
CA ARG A 205 -118.14 10.58 -14.45
C ARG A 205 -119.32 10.43 -13.48
N VAL A 206 -119.18 10.89 -12.24
CA VAL A 206 -120.25 10.85 -11.23
C VAL A 206 -121.45 11.70 -11.66
N ALA A 207 -121.21 12.91 -12.17
CA ALA A 207 -122.27 13.80 -12.64
C ALA A 207 -123.05 13.20 -13.83
N PHE A 208 -122.36 12.62 -14.82
CA PHE A 208 -122.98 11.92 -15.94
C PHE A 208 -123.82 10.73 -15.48
N GLN A 209 -123.31 9.92 -14.56
CA GLN A 209 -124.05 8.79 -14.03
C GLN A 209 -125.31 9.24 -13.30
N ASN A 210 -125.23 10.33 -12.51
CA ASN A 210 -126.38 10.93 -11.84
C ASN A 210 -127.43 11.43 -12.85
N TYR A 211 -127.01 12.08 -13.94
CA TYR A 211 -127.90 12.51 -15.02
C TYR A 211 -128.61 11.32 -15.68
N ILE A 212 -127.86 10.27 -16.04
CA ILE A 212 -128.43 9.05 -16.64
C ILE A 212 -129.45 8.39 -15.70
N ASN A 213 -129.11 8.24 -14.43
CA ASN A 213 -130.00 7.66 -13.41
C ASN A 213 -131.29 8.49 -13.27
N TYR A 214 -131.20 9.82 -13.35
CA TYR A 214 -132.35 10.73 -13.28
C TYR A 214 -133.23 10.67 -14.54
N THR A 215 -132.64 10.73 -15.73
CA THR A 215 -133.37 10.78 -17.01
C THR A 215 -133.93 9.42 -17.41
N PHE A 216 -133.26 8.32 -17.03
CA PHE A 216 -133.62 6.96 -17.41
C PHE A 216 -133.74 6.03 -16.19
N PRO A 217 -134.74 6.23 -15.31
CA PRO A 217 -134.86 5.47 -14.04
C PRO A 217 -135.15 3.98 -14.21
N LYS A 218 -135.47 3.53 -15.44
CA LYS A 218 -135.67 2.10 -15.77
C LYS A 218 -134.36 1.38 -16.12
N LEU A 219 -133.26 2.10 -16.33
CA LEU A 219 -131.94 1.50 -16.51
C LEU A 219 -131.38 1.11 -15.14
N SER A 220 -130.90 -0.13 -15.01
CA SER A 220 -130.22 -0.57 -13.78
C SER A 220 -128.91 0.22 -13.59
N PRO A 221 -128.54 0.57 -12.34
CA PRO A 221 -127.24 1.17 -12.05
C PRO A 221 -126.11 0.33 -12.65
N GLY A 222 -125.19 0.97 -13.36
CA GLY A 222 -124.05 0.31 -14.02
C GLY A 222 -124.26 -0.08 -15.49
N HIS A 223 -125.48 -0.04 -16.02
CA HIS A 223 -125.75 -0.43 -17.42
C HIS A 223 -125.18 0.56 -18.45
N ALA A 224 -124.84 1.78 -18.02
CA ALA A 224 -124.28 2.84 -18.86
C ALA A 224 -122.77 3.07 -18.64
N ASP A 225 -122.12 2.24 -17.82
CA ASP A 225 -120.69 2.40 -17.46
C ASP A 225 -119.75 2.25 -18.66
N PHE A 226 -120.22 1.65 -19.76
CA PHE A 226 -119.47 1.56 -21.02
C PHE A 226 -119.28 2.91 -21.71
N ILE A 227 -120.10 3.92 -21.41
CA ILE A 227 -120.03 5.25 -22.04
C ILE A 227 -118.80 6.01 -21.54
N LEU A 228 -118.46 5.86 -20.25
CA LEU A 228 -117.28 6.46 -19.61
C LEU A 228 -116.60 5.44 -18.69
N PRO A 229 -115.92 4.42 -19.25
CA PRO A 229 -115.32 3.34 -18.48
C PRO A 229 -114.31 3.85 -17.45
N GLU A 230 -114.27 3.22 -16.28
CA GLU A 230 -113.24 3.49 -15.28
C GLU A 230 -111.85 3.13 -15.82
N ARG A 231 -110.90 4.05 -15.65
CA ARG A 231 -109.49 3.73 -15.86
C ARG A 231 -109.01 2.92 -14.66
N LYS A 232 -108.29 1.82 -14.92
CA LYS A 232 -107.69 1.02 -13.85
C LYS A 232 -106.67 1.90 -13.11
N LYS A 233 -106.90 2.18 -11.83
CA LYS A 233 -105.90 2.84 -10.99
C LYS A 233 -104.62 2.02 -11.06
N THR A 234 -103.49 2.70 -11.26
CA THR A 234 -102.17 2.06 -11.15
C THR A 234 -102.09 1.39 -9.77
N PRO A 235 -101.84 0.07 -9.69
CA PRO A 235 -101.82 -0.63 -8.41
C PRO A 235 -100.73 -0.03 -7.52
N SER A 236 -101.10 0.30 -6.28
CA SER A 236 -100.23 0.94 -5.27
C SER A 236 -98.96 0.13 -4.94
N SER A 237 -98.88 -1.14 -5.35
CA SER A 237 -97.70 -2.00 -5.17
C SER A 237 -96.45 -1.51 -5.92
N LEU A 238 -96.58 -0.65 -6.92
CA LEU A 238 -95.44 -0.06 -7.64
C LEU A 238 -94.90 1.21 -6.95
N ILE A 239 -95.69 1.88 -6.11
CA ILE A 239 -95.33 3.15 -5.46
C ILE A 239 -94.52 2.91 -4.17
N THR A 240 -94.66 1.74 -3.53
CA THR A 240 -93.95 1.44 -2.28
C THR A 240 -92.53 0.92 -2.49
N GLN A 241 -92.17 0.39 -3.67
CA GLN A 241 -90.82 -0.16 -3.90
C GLN A 241 -89.73 0.91 -4.08
N GLU A 242 -90.06 2.14 -4.48
CA GLU A 242 -89.05 3.20 -4.66
C GLU A 242 -88.52 3.80 -3.35
N ASN A 243 -89.29 3.77 -2.27
CA ASN A 243 -88.85 4.30 -0.96
C ASN A 243 -88.01 3.32 -0.13
N GLN A 244 -87.82 2.08 -0.59
CA GLN A 244 -87.05 1.05 0.12
C GLN A 244 -85.66 0.82 -0.49
N ALA A 245 -85.35 1.41 -1.65
CA ALA A 245 -84.10 1.19 -2.38
C ALA A 245 -83.03 2.30 -2.19
N THR A 246 -83.26 3.28 -1.31
CA THR A 246 -82.31 4.38 -0.99
C THR A 246 -81.69 4.28 0.42
N LEU A 247 -81.82 3.14 1.09
CA LEU A 247 -81.13 2.83 2.35
C LEU A 247 -80.38 1.50 2.17
N ASP A 248 -79.23 1.56 1.49
CA ASP A 248 -78.03 0.74 1.71
C ASP A 248 -76.84 1.34 0.94
#